data_AF-A0A7X6XCN1-F1
#
_entry.id   AF-A0A7X6XCN1-F1
#
_cell.length_a   1.000
_cell.length_b   1.000
_cell.length_c   1.000
_cell.angle_alpha   90.00
_cell.angle_beta   90.00
_cell.angle_gamma   90.00
#
_symmetry.space_group_name_H-M   'P 1'
#
loop_
_entity.id
_entity.type
_entity.pdbx_description
1 polymer ?
#
loop_
_entity_poly.entity_id
_entity_poly.type
_entity_poly.pdbx_seq_one_letter_code
_entity_poly.pdbx_strand_id
1 'polypeptide(L)' 'MNKIRIMALGGLDEDGKNMTLVEIDEDILIIDCGLKYPDTTSLGVEIIVP' A
#
# COMPACT_ATOMS: atom_id res chain seq x y z
N MET A 1 16.93 18.00 13.37
CA MET A 1 15.78 17.11 13.63
C MET A 1 15.45 16.45 12.31
N ASN A 2 15.36 15.13 12.27
CA ASN A 2 15.04 14.43 11.03
C ASN A 2 13.55 14.58 10.75
N LYS A 3 13.21 14.79 9.48
CA LYS A 3 11.81 14.91 9.04
C LYS A 3 11.29 13.51 8.74
N ILE A 4 10.28 13.09 9.49
CA ILE A 4 9.61 11.79 9.29
C ILE A 4 8.26 12.03 8.62
N ARG A 5 7.97 11.31 7.55
CA ARG A 5 6.67 11.29 6.88
C ARG A 5 6.17 9.86 6.78
N ILE A 6 4.90 9.66 7.06
CA ILE A 6 4.23 8.36 6.96
C ILE A 6 3.12 8.50 5.93
N MET A 7 3.10 7.60 4.95
CA MET A 7 2.13 7.57 3.86
C MET A 7 1.70 6.13 3.63
N ALA A 8 0.46 5.91 3.22
CA ALA A 8 0.01 4.59 2.78
C ALA A 8 -0.44 4.67 1.32
N LEU A 9 0.06 3.77 0.48
CA LEU A 9 -0.37 3.59 -0.90
C LEU A 9 -1.48 2.54 -1.02
N GLY A 10 -1.66 1.69 0.00
CA GLY A 10 -2.80 0.78 0.08
C GLY A 10 -2.95 0.16 1.47
N GLY A 11 -4.13 -0.40 1.75
CA GLY A 11 -4.48 -1.00 3.04
C GLY A 11 -5.16 -0.04 4.04
N LEU A 12 -5.47 1.20 3.63
CA LEU A 12 -6.29 2.11 4.43
C LEU A 12 -7.76 1.96 4.04
N ASP A 13 -8.61 1.70 5.02
CA ASP A 13 -10.06 1.52 4.85
C ASP A 13 -10.43 0.42 3.83
N GLU A 14 -9.61 -0.62 3.75
CA GLU A 14 -9.82 -1.77 2.87
C GLU A 14 -9.10 -3.01 3.38
N ASP A 15 -9.53 -4.19 2.89
CA ASP A 15 -8.84 -5.45 3.12
C ASP A 15 -7.88 -5.78 1.98
N GLY A 16 -6.58 -5.80 2.27
CA GLY A 16 -5.53 -6.22 1.34
C GLY A 16 -4.80 -5.05 0.67
N LYS A 17 -3.89 -5.40 -0.25
CA LYS A 17 -2.99 -4.46 -0.96
C LYS A 17 -2.26 -3.47 -0.02
N ASN A 18 -1.82 -3.97 1.14
CA ASN A 18 -1.08 -3.17 2.11
C ASN A 18 0.25 -2.67 1.53
N MET A 19 0.49 -1.36 1.62
CA MET A 19 1.78 -0.76 1.30
C MET A 19 1.93 0.56 2.05
N THR A 20 2.83 0.58 3.03
CA THR A 20 3.12 1.76 3.86
C THR A 20 4.53 2.26 3.60
N LEU A 21 4.70 3.56 3.43
CA LEU A 21 5.98 4.23 3.23
C LEU A 21 6.32 5.03 4.49
N VAL A 22 7.56 4.86 4.95
CA VAL A 22 8.19 5.69 5.96
C VAL A 22 9.35 6.41 5.29
N GLU A 23 9.20 7.71 5.11
CA GLU A 23 10.24 8.59 4.55
C GLU A 23 10.96 9.29 5.72
N ILE A 24 12.30 9.16 5.74
CA ILE A 24 13.19 9.81 6.72
C ILE A 24 14.18 10.65 5.92
N ASP A 25 14.00 11.96 5.98
CA ASP A 25 14.77 12.94 5.19
C ASP A 25 14.68 12.67 3.67
N GLU A 26 15.67 11.99 3.07
CA GLU A 26 15.70 11.66 1.63
C GLU A 26 15.53 10.15 1.35
N ASP A 27 15.53 9.32 2.39
CA ASP A 27 15.43 7.86 2.28
C ASP A 27 13.99 7.39 2.50
N ILE A 28 13.58 6.34 1.77
CA ILE A 28 12.26 5.73 1.88
C ILE A 28 12.39 4.26 2.25
N LEU A 29 11.73 3.87 3.33
CA LEU A 29 11.46 2.49 3.70
C LEU A 29 10.03 2.12 3.28
N ILE A 30 9.90 1.03 2.51
CA ILE A 30 8.60 0.43 2.19
C ILE A 30 8.36 -0.74 3.14
N ILE A 31 7.17 -0.75 3.74
CA ILE A 31 6.67 -1.82 4.59
C ILE A 31 5.48 -2.45 3.87
N ASP A 32 5.61 -3.75 3.61
CA ASP A 32 4.74 -4.57 2.76
C ASP A 32 4.66 -4.17 1.28
N CYS A 33 4.38 -5.17 0.46
CA CYS A 33 4.01 -5.04 -0.95
C CYS A 33 2.84 -5.98 -1.22
N GLY A 34 1.77 -5.82 -0.45
CA GLY A 34 0.61 -6.71 -0.50
C GLY A 34 -0.17 -6.58 -1.81
N LEU A 35 -1.00 -7.59 -2.06
CA LEU A 35 -2.00 -7.58 -3.14
C LEU A 35 -3.40 -7.74 -2.55
N LYS A 36 -4.41 -7.49 -3.38
CA LYS A 36 -5.82 -7.73 -3.06
C LYS A 36 -6.47 -8.57 -4.15
N TYR A 37 -7.26 -9.56 -3.75
CA TYR A 37 -8.10 -10.28 -4.69
C TYR A 37 -9.36 -9.48 -5.00
N PRO A 38 -9.79 -9.45 -6.27
CA PRO A 38 -10.99 -8.74 -6.69
C PRO A 38 -12.25 -9.34 -6.07
N ASP A 39 -13.28 -8.51 -5.89
CA ASP A 39 -14.61 -8.96 -5.50
C ASP A 39 -15.38 -9.56 -6.68
N THR A 40 -16.57 -10.09 -6.41
CA THR A 40 -17.42 -10.72 -7.43
C THR A 40 -17.94 -9.76 -8.51
N THR A 41 -17.75 -8.45 -8.34
CA THR A 41 -18.18 -7.43 -9.32
C THR A 41 -17.08 -7.06 -10.30
N SER A 42 -15.83 -7.32 -9.94
CA SER A 42 -14.63 -7.02 -10.74
C SER A 42 -14.35 -8.12 -11.77
N LEU A 43 -15.22 -8.23 -12.78
CA LEU A 43 -15.17 -9.30 -13.78
C LEU A 43 -13.89 -9.27 -14.62
N GLY A 44 -13.23 -10.42 -14.72
CA GLY A 44 -12.01 -10.60 -15.53
C GLY A 44 -10.72 -10.07 -14.88
N VAL A 45 -10.81 -9.46 -13.70
CA VAL A 45 -9.64 -9.07 -12.91
C VAL A 45 -9.13 -10.28 -12.13
N GLU A 46 -7.82 -10.47 -12.05
CA GLU A 46 -7.18 -11.55 -11.28
C GLU A 46 -6.59 -11.05 -9.96
N ILE A 47 -5.92 -9.89 -9.98
CA ILE A 47 -5.22 -9.30 -8.83
C ILE A 47 -5.31 -7.77 -8.91
N ILE A 48 -5.39 -7.11 -7.75
CA ILE A 48 -5.30 -5.66 -7.57
C ILE A 48 -4.04 -5.34 -6.76
N VAL A 49 -3.24 -4.38 -7.24
CA VAL A 49 -2.03 -3.87 -6.58
C VAL A 49 -2.22 -2.40 -6.17
N PRO A 50 -1.42 -1.87 -5.22
CA PRO A 50 -1.45 -0.46 -4.81
C PRO A 50 -1.25 0.54 -5.95
#